data_AF-A0A8C9VVA1-F1
#
_entry.id   AF-A0A8C9VVA1-F1
#
_cell.length_a   1.000
_cell.length_b   1.000
_cell.length_c   1.000
_cell.angle_alpha   90.00
_cell.angle_beta   90.00
_cell.angle_gamma   90.00
#
_symmetry.space_group_name_H-M   'P 1'
#
loop_
_entity.id
_entity.type
_entity.pdbx_description
1 polymer ?
#
loop_
_entity_poly.entity_id
_entity_poly.type
_entity_poly.pdbx_seq_one_letter_code
_entity_poly.pdbx_strand_id
1 'polypeptide(L)'
;MAPTLVFFLLLSALLLPGGKGCDLSWIQHRYGILSRETLSYLDSMGGEYSNATVPVPFPSSIYRTALTERLSFLSEMIHKINQLFNDNLEAVTWKRAELERFQDVLYRQSHELHACVSYTTRCLYFVKYTIFRNYSSESWELIRKATRQHLQRLELVRASIIKMKMRI
;
A
#
# COMPACT_ATOMS: atom_id res chain seq x y z
N MET A 1 -55.73 -13.48 0.89
CA MET A 1 -54.70 -14.29 1.56
C MET A 1 -53.83 -14.90 0.46
N ALA A 2 -52.61 -14.39 0.29
CA ALA A 2 -51.71 -14.74 -0.81
C ALA A 2 -50.52 -15.53 -0.25
N PRO A 3 -50.12 -16.64 -0.88
CA PRO A 3 -48.77 -17.13 -0.71
C PRO A 3 -48.19 -17.68 -2.03
N THR A 4 -48.19 -16.88 -3.10
CA THR A 4 -47.50 -17.24 -4.36
C THR A 4 -46.31 -16.33 -4.67
N LEU A 5 -46.09 -15.28 -3.87
CA LEU A 5 -45.02 -14.30 -4.08
C LEU A 5 -43.75 -14.54 -3.26
N VAL A 6 -43.76 -15.50 -2.33
CA VAL A 6 -42.59 -15.78 -1.46
C VAL A 6 -41.55 -16.67 -2.17
N PHE A 7 -41.95 -17.45 -3.18
CA PHE A 7 -41.05 -18.43 -3.82
C PHE A 7 -40.12 -17.83 -4.88
N PHE A 8 -40.45 -16.66 -5.44
CA PHE A 8 -39.64 -16.01 -6.49
C PHE A 8 -38.53 -15.09 -5.96
N LEU A 9 -38.51 -14.78 -4.66
CA LEU A 9 -37.48 -13.90 -4.07
C LEU A 9 -36.28 -14.65 -3.48
N LEU A 10 -36.30 -15.99 -3.47
CA LEU A 10 -35.21 -16.81 -2.94
C LEU A 10 -34.21 -17.31 -4.00
N LEU A 11 -34.51 -17.16 -5.30
CA LEU A 11 -33.59 -17.60 -6.37
C LEU A 11 -32.74 -16.49 -7.01
N SER A 12 -32.99 -15.21 -6.67
CA SER A 12 -32.21 -14.08 -7.19
C SER A 12 -31.00 -13.70 -6.33
N ALA A 13 -30.76 -14.40 -5.20
CA ALA A 13 -29.67 -14.09 -4.28
C ALA A 13 -28.31 -14.75 -4.63
N LEU A 14 -28.23 -15.54 -5.70
CA LEU A 14 -27.02 -16.30 -6.08
C LEU A 14 -26.20 -15.69 -7.22
N LEU A 15 -26.55 -14.50 -7.68
CA LEU A 15 -25.68 -13.69 -8.55
C LEU A 15 -25.24 -12.43 -7.79
N LEU A 16 -24.60 -12.63 -6.64
CA LEU A 16 -23.59 -11.66 -6.24
C LEU A 16 -22.55 -11.67 -7.37
N PRO A 17 -22.26 -10.54 -8.05
CA PRO A 17 -21.10 -10.47 -8.91
C PRO A 17 -19.93 -10.94 -8.05
N GLY A 18 -19.34 -12.07 -8.42
CA GLY A 18 -18.22 -12.63 -7.68
C GLY A 18 -17.17 -11.53 -7.58
N GLY A 19 -17.08 -10.89 -6.42
CA GLY A 19 -15.99 -9.98 -6.13
C GLY A 19 -14.75 -10.78 -6.43
N LYS A 20 -13.87 -10.27 -7.30
CA LYS A 20 -12.61 -10.96 -7.62
C LYS A 20 -11.96 -11.31 -6.29
N GLY A 21 -12.05 -12.58 -5.90
CA GLY A 21 -11.57 -13.03 -4.61
C GLY A 21 -10.09 -12.73 -4.51
N CYS A 22 -9.60 -12.52 -3.29
CA CYS A 22 -8.19 -12.29 -3.07
C CYS A 22 -7.33 -13.41 -3.68
N ASP A 23 -6.60 -13.11 -4.74
CA ASP A 23 -5.61 -14.05 -5.26
C ASP A 23 -4.31 -13.90 -4.45
N LEU A 24 -4.21 -14.64 -3.34
CA LEU A 24 -2.98 -14.70 -2.54
C LEU A 24 -1.77 -15.21 -3.35
N SER A 25 -1.97 -15.87 -4.49
CA SER A 25 -0.86 -16.26 -5.38
C SER A 25 -0.19 -15.03 -5.99
N TRP A 26 -0.94 -13.95 -6.25
CA TRP A 26 -0.38 -12.69 -6.73
C TRP A 26 0.63 -12.09 -5.73
N ILE A 27 0.33 -12.13 -4.42
CA ILE A 27 1.26 -11.66 -3.38
C ILE A 27 2.55 -12.50 -3.35
N GLN A 28 2.40 -13.81 -3.57
CA GLN A 28 3.52 -14.75 -3.57
C GLN A 28 4.42 -14.55 -4.80
N HIS A 29 3.84 -14.38 -5.99
CA HIS A 29 4.57 -14.46 -7.26
C HIS A 29 4.81 -13.11 -7.94
N ARG A 30 3.98 -12.09 -7.68
CA ARG A 30 4.01 -10.80 -8.40
C ARG A 30 4.37 -9.62 -7.51
N TYR A 31 3.80 -9.51 -6.31
CA TYR A 31 4.07 -8.36 -5.44
C TYR A 31 5.58 -8.17 -5.20
N GLY A 32 6.33 -9.24 -4.95
CA GLY A 32 7.77 -9.14 -4.70
C GLY A 32 8.59 -8.62 -5.89
N ILE A 33 8.11 -8.80 -7.13
CA ILE A 33 8.71 -8.21 -8.33
C ILE A 33 8.42 -6.71 -8.34
N LEU A 34 7.14 -6.36 -8.23
CA LEU A 34 6.71 -4.96 -8.25
C LEU A 34 7.34 -4.15 -7.11
N SER A 35 7.51 -4.73 -5.92
CA SER A 35 8.13 -4.07 -4.78
C SER A 35 9.60 -3.70 -5.02
N ARG A 36 10.34 -4.54 -5.75
CA ARG A 36 11.72 -4.22 -6.18
C ARG A 36 11.73 -3.11 -7.23
N GLU A 37 10.80 -3.12 -8.18
CA GLU A 37 10.64 -2.05 -9.15
C GLU A 37 10.30 -0.72 -8.45
N THR A 38 9.35 -0.74 -7.52
CA THR A 38 8.99 0.43 -6.69
C THR A 38 10.20 1.01 -5.96
N LEU A 39 11.00 0.16 -5.31
CA LEU A 39 12.23 0.61 -4.64
C LEU A 39 13.26 1.17 -5.63
N SER A 40 13.44 0.51 -6.78
CA SER A 40 14.37 0.96 -7.83
C SER A 40 14.01 2.35 -8.33
N TYR A 41 12.73 2.58 -8.66
CA TYR A 41 12.26 3.88 -9.15
C TYR A 41 12.35 4.98 -8.08
N LEU A 42 12.04 4.66 -6.81
CA LEU A 42 12.21 5.59 -5.69
C LEU A 42 13.67 6.00 -5.48
N ASP A 43 14.59 5.04 -5.61
CA ASP A 43 16.03 5.24 -5.45
C ASP A 43 16.57 6.08 -6.63
N SER A 44 16.06 5.89 -7.86
CA SER A 44 16.58 6.53 -9.08
C SER A 44 15.94 7.86 -9.45
N MET A 45 14.74 8.18 -8.94
CA MET A 45 14.03 9.40 -9.29
C MET A 45 14.67 10.66 -8.69
N GLY A 46 15.26 10.56 -7.50
CA GLY A 46 15.97 11.66 -6.85
C GLY A 46 17.49 11.56 -6.99
N GLY A 47 18.18 12.49 -6.33
CA GLY A 47 19.61 12.35 -6.04
C GLY A 47 19.85 11.47 -4.81
N GLU A 48 21.02 11.64 -4.21
CA GLU A 48 21.34 11.00 -2.93
C GLU A 48 20.31 11.35 -1.85
N TYR A 49 20.06 10.41 -0.94
CA TYR A 49 19.14 10.65 0.17
C TYR A 49 19.72 11.68 1.14
N SER A 50 18.86 12.59 1.60
CA SER A 50 19.25 13.57 2.61
C SER A 50 19.79 12.91 3.88
N ASN A 51 20.89 13.45 4.41
CA ASN A 51 21.45 13.04 5.70
C ASN A 51 20.62 13.56 6.88
N ALA A 52 19.67 14.47 6.65
CA ALA A 52 18.82 15.00 7.70
C ALA A 52 17.94 13.91 8.34
N THR A 53 17.60 14.13 9.60
CA THR A 53 16.75 13.25 10.39
C THR A 53 15.29 13.43 9.97
N VAL A 54 14.60 12.33 9.73
CA VAL A 54 13.15 12.35 9.50
C VAL A 54 12.48 12.72 10.84
N PRO A 55 11.68 13.80 10.89
CA PRO A 55 11.13 14.35 12.13
C PRO A 55 10.05 13.46 12.75
N VAL A 56 9.48 12.54 11.97
CA VAL A 56 8.52 11.54 12.41
C VAL A 56 9.26 10.21 12.63
N PRO A 57 9.37 9.71 13.87
CA PRO A 57 10.07 8.45 14.17
C PRO A 57 9.36 7.26 13.55
N PHE A 58 10.12 6.32 12.98
CA PHE A 58 9.59 5.10 12.36
C PHE A 58 8.72 4.29 13.36
N PRO A 59 7.54 3.76 12.95
CA PRO A 59 6.56 3.20 13.87
C PRO A 59 6.82 1.71 14.15
N SER A 60 7.98 1.39 14.75
CA SER A 60 8.40 0.00 14.97
C SER A 60 7.38 -0.86 15.71
N SER A 61 6.63 -0.28 16.66
CA SER A 61 5.58 -0.99 17.40
C SER A 61 4.44 -1.45 16.50
N ILE A 62 3.97 -0.60 15.58
CA ILE A 62 2.87 -0.91 14.65
C ILE A 62 3.29 -2.04 13.70
N TYR A 63 4.52 -1.98 13.15
CA TYR A 63 5.03 -3.07 12.29
C TYR A 63 5.13 -4.41 13.03
N ARG A 64 5.37 -4.38 14.34
CA ARG A 64 5.40 -5.59 15.18
C ARG A 64 4.00 -6.13 15.48
N THR A 65 3.00 -5.27 15.69
CA THR A 65 1.63 -5.69 15.99
C THR A 65 0.80 -6.00 14.75
N ALA A 66 1.21 -5.52 13.57
CA ALA A 66 0.59 -5.84 12.26
C ALA A 66 0.61 -7.34 11.91
N LEU A 67 1.20 -8.19 12.74
CA LEU A 67 1.21 -9.64 12.57
C LEU A 67 -0.21 -10.25 12.59
N THR A 68 -1.21 -9.66 13.23
CA THR A 68 -2.57 -10.23 13.20
C THR A 68 -3.32 -9.90 11.91
N GLU A 69 -3.13 -8.69 11.36
CA GLU A 69 -3.85 -8.17 10.19
C GLU A 69 -2.89 -7.83 9.05
N ARG A 70 -1.92 -8.71 8.77
CA ARG A 70 -0.77 -8.44 7.87
C ARG A 70 -1.19 -7.95 6.49
N LEU A 71 -2.22 -8.58 5.91
CA LEU A 71 -2.69 -8.27 4.57
C LEU A 71 -3.39 -6.90 4.51
N SER A 72 -4.25 -6.61 5.48
CA SER A 72 -4.89 -5.29 5.64
C SER A 72 -3.86 -4.21 5.86
N PHE A 73 -2.87 -4.46 6.73
CA PHE A 73 -1.78 -3.53 6.98
C PHE A 73 -0.93 -3.26 5.72
N LEU A 74 -0.58 -4.32 4.98
CA LEU A 74 0.17 -4.19 3.72
C LEU A 74 -0.62 -3.38 2.69
N SER A 75 -1.89 -3.72 2.48
CA SER A 75 -2.79 -3.03 1.55
C SER A 75 -2.92 -1.57 1.90
N GLU A 76 -3.14 -1.25 3.18
CA GLU A 76 -3.35 0.12 3.60
C GLU A 76 -2.06 0.96 3.49
N MET A 77 -0.91 0.41 3.87
CA MET A 77 0.36 1.14 3.76
C MET A 77 0.69 1.47 2.30
N ILE A 78 0.51 0.52 1.38
CA ILE A 78 0.71 0.78 -0.06
C ILE A 78 -0.29 1.81 -0.58
N HIS A 79 -1.56 1.72 -0.19
CA HIS A 79 -2.57 2.71 -0.55
C HIS A 79 -2.19 4.12 -0.07
N LYS A 80 -1.72 4.25 1.18
CA LYS A 80 -1.32 5.54 1.75
C LYS A 80 -0.06 6.12 1.10
N ILE A 81 0.92 5.28 0.77
CA ILE A 81 2.09 5.70 -0.01
C ILE A 81 1.62 6.18 -1.41
N ASN A 82 0.75 5.42 -2.07
CA ASN A 82 0.19 5.81 -3.37
C ASN A 82 -0.51 7.17 -3.29
N GLN A 83 -1.37 7.41 -2.30
CA GLN A 83 -2.00 8.72 -2.11
C GLN A 83 -0.98 9.84 -1.90
N LEU A 84 0.07 9.60 -1.12
CA LEU A 84 1.08 10.62 -0.82
C LEU A 84 1.87 11.05 -2.05
N PHE A 85 2.22 10.12 -2.94
CA PHE A 85 2.98 10.43 -4.15
C PHE A 85 2.12 10.83 -5.34
N ASN A 86 0.79 10.82 -5.21
CA ASN A 86 -0.13 11.44 -6.19
C ASN A 86 -0.61 12.83 -5.73
N ASP A 87 0.04 13.41 -4.71
CA ASP A 87 -0.22 14.78 -4.24
C ASP A 87 0.57 15.82 -5.05
N ASN A 88 0.52 17.10 -4.66
CA ASN A 88 1.31 18.15 -5.30
C ASN A 88 2.82 17.97 -5.05
N LEU A 89 3.53 17.57 -6.10
CA LEU A 89 4.99 17.37 -6.14
C LEU A 89 5.73 18.46 -6.92
N GLU A 90 5.12 19.62 -7.23
CA GLU A 90 5.73 20.68 -8.06
C GLU A 90 7.07 21.20 -7.52
N ALA A 91 7.29 21.12 -6.20
CA ALA A 91 8.51 21.58 -5.56
C ALA A 91 9.73 20.66 -5.78
N VAL A 92 9.54 19.41 -6.24
CA VAL A 92 10.65 18.45 -6.40
C VAL A 92 11.22 18.50 -7.81
N THR A 93 12.53 18.27 -7.93
CA THR A 93 13.26 18.20 -9.20
C THR A 93 13.57 16.76 -9.64
N TRP A 94 12.80 15.79 -9.14
CA TRP A 94 12.97 14.38 -9.46
C TRP A 94 12.82 14.11 -10.97
N LYS A 95 13.49 13.06 -11.44
CA LYS A 95 13.36 12.55 -12.80
C LYS A 95 11.92 12.11 -13.04
N ARG A 96 11.18 12.91 -13.81
CA ARG A 96 9.75 12.70 -14.08
C ARG A 96 9.41 11.28 -14.52
N ALA A 97 10.17 10.71 -15.46
CA ALA A 97 9.92 9.36 -15.96
C ALA A 97 10.04 8.27 -14.87
N GLU A 98 10.92 8.44 -13.88
CA GLU A 98 11.04 7.48 -12.77
C GLU A 98 9.92 7.68 -11.74
N LEU A 99 9.52 8.93 -11.48
CA LEU A 99 8.37 9.25 -10.63
C LEU A 99 7.07 8.68 -11.20
N GLU A 100 6.82 8.84 -12.50
CA GLU A 100 5.63 8.30 -13.19
C GLU A 100 5.60 6.77 -13.08
N ARG A 101 6.71 6.08 -13.35
CA ARG A 101 6.79 4.62 -13.19
C ARG A 101 6.60 4.19 -11.75
N PHE A 102 7.16 4.94 -10.79
CA PHE A 102 6.96 4.70 -9.37
C PHE A 102 5.47 4.77 -8.99
N GLN A 103 4.78 5.81 -9.44
CA GLN A 103 3.34 6.01 -9.22
C GLN A 103 2.50 4.91 -9.88
N ASP A 104 2.81 4.51 -11.11
CA ASP A 104 2.11 3.44 -11.83
C ASP A 104 2.21 2.09 -11.11
N VAL A 105 3.42 1.73 -10.66
CA VAL A 105 3.64 0.47 -9.94
C VAL A 105 2.93 0.49 -8.58
N LEU A 106 2.94 1.62 -7.87
CA LEU A 106 2.20 1.78 -6.61
C LEU A 106 0.69 1.68 -6.82
N TYR A 107 0.15 2.31 -7.85
CA TYR A 107 -1.26 2.23 -8.21
C TYR A 107 -1.65 0.77 -8.46
N ARG A 108 -0.86 0.05 -9.25
CA ARG A 108 -1.09 -1.38 -9.52
C ARG A 108 -1.06 -2.22 -8.24
N GLN A 109 -0.05 -2.05 -7.39
CA GLN A 109 0.02 -2.78 -6.12
C GLN A 109 -1.19 -2.46 -5.23
N SER A 110 -1.57 -1.19 -5.12
CA SER A 110 -2.71 -0.74 -4.32
C SER A 110 -4.01 -1.35 -4.84
N HIS A 111 -4.22 -1.39 -6.15
CA HIS A 111 -5.43 -1.95 -6.76
C HIS A 111 -5.56 -3.45 -6.50
N GLU A 112 -4.49 -4.22 -6.72
CA GLU A 112 -4.48 -5.67 -6.53
C GLU A 112 -4.63 -6.07 -5.06
N LEU A 113 -3.98 -5.33 -4.14
CA LEU A 113 -4.14 -5.56 -2.70
C LEU A 113 -5.52 -5.14 -2.19
N HIS A 114 -6.12 -4.09 -2.77
CA HIS A 114 -7.44 -3.65 -2.35
C HIS A 114 -8.52 -4.70 -2.64
N ALA A 115 -8.40 -5.44 -3.74
CA ALA A 115 -9.29 -6.57 -4.03
C ALA A 115 -9.27 -7.66 -2.94
N CYS A 116 -8.22 -7.69 -2.11
CA CYS A 116 -8.04 -8.66 -1.05
C CYS A 116 -8.60 -8.27 0.32
N VAL A 117 -8.99 -7.01 0.54
CA VAL A 117 -9.32 -6.50 1.88
C VAL A 117 -10.54 -5.60 1.87
N SER A 118 -11.40 -5.76 2.88
CA SER A 118 -12.41 -4.76 3.22
C SER A 118 -11.77 -3.73 4.14
N TYR A 119 -11.87 -2.44 3.83
CA TYR A 119 -11.26 -1.38 4.65
C TYR A 119 -11.98 -1.24 6.00
N THR A 120 -11.56 -2.02 7.00
CA THR A 120 -12.04 -1.88 8.38
C THR A 120 -11.01 -1.19 9.29
N THR A 121 -9.74 -1.18 8.90
CA THR A 121 -8.64 -0.64 9.71
C THR A 121 -8.07 0.64 9.08
N ARG A 122 -7.75 1.64 9.92
CA ARG A 122 -7.20 2.94 9.51
C ARG A 122 -5.80 3.13 10.13
N CYS A 123 -4.74 3.03 9.34
CA CYS A 123 -3.36 3.31 9.66
C CYS A 123 -3.16 4.83 9.76
N LEU A 124 -3.51 5.37 10.92
CA LEU A 124 -3.38 6.79 11.27
C LEU A 124 -1.92 7.29 11.22
N TYR A 125 -0.94 6.40 11.13
CA TYR A 125 0.46 6.78 11.18
C TYR A 125 0.91 7.52 9.91
N PHE A 126 0.44 7.12 8.73
CA PHE A 126 0.80 7.82 7.49
C PHE A 126 0.23 9.25 7.44
N VAL A 127 -0.88 9.50 8.15
CA VAL A 127 -1.42 10.85 8.37
C VAL A 127 -0.42 11.74 9.09
N LYS A 128 0.46 11.21 9.94
CA LYS A 128 1.50 12.01 10.60
C LYS A 128 2.55 12.55 9.61
N TYR A 129 2.89 11.79 8.58
CA TYR A 129 3.77 12.29 7.50
C TYR A 129 3.08 13.36 6.67
N THR A 130 1.76 13.27 6.50
CA THR A 130 1.01 14.30 5.77
C THR A 130 1.01 15.67 6.44
N ILE A 131 1.19 15.70 7.77
CA ILE A 131 1.24 16.94 8.58
C ILE A 131 2.60 17.64 8.45
N PHE A 132 3.68 16.92 8.15
CA PHE A 132 5.01 17.51 7.93
C PHE A 132 5.20 18.09 6.51
N ARG A 133 4.17 18.03 5.66
CA ARG A 133 4.20 18.57 4.29
C ARG A 133 4.08 20.10 4.32
N ASN A 134 5.20 20.80 4.48
CA ASN A 134 5.27 22.23 4.11
C ASN A 134 5.38 22.42 2.58
N TYR A 135 5.22 21.35 1.80
CA TYR A 135 5.38 21.27 0.34
C TYR A 135 6.74 21.74 -0.19
N SER A 136 7.78 21.87 0.64
CA SER A 136 9.13 22.19 0.20
C SER A 136 9.82 20.96 -0.39
N SER A 137 10.83 21.21 -1.24
CA SER A 137 11.64 20.15 -1.85
C SER A 137 12.34 19.28 -0.80
N GLU A 138 12.82 19.89 0.28
CA GLU A 138 13.53 19.24 1.39
C GLU A 138 12.60 18.31 2.18
N SER A 139 11.37 18.75 2.44
CA SER A 139 10.36 17.92 3.10
C SER A 139 10.00 16.70 2.26
N TRP A 140 9.92 16.86 0.94
CA TRP A 140 9.69 15.75 0.02
C TRP A 140 10.87 14.77 -0.04
N GLU A 141 12.11 15.23 0.07
CA GLU A 141 13.28 14.35 0.19
C GLU A 141 13.27 13.54 1.50
N LEU A 142 12.84 14.15 2.61
CA LEU A 142 12.64 13.44 3.88
C LEU A 142 11.51 12.41 3.78
N ILE A 143 10.42 12.75 3.10
CA ILE A 143 9.31 11.83 2.80
C ILE A 143 9.79 10.67 1.92
N ARG A 144 10.59 10.93 0.88
CA ARG A 144 11.18 9.91 0.01
C ARG A 144 12.04 8.94 0.81
N LYS A 145 12.89 9.45 1.70
CA LYS A 145 13.71 8.66 2.63
C LYS A 145 12.86 7.80 3.56
N ALA A 146 11.83 8.37 4.18
CA ALA A 146 10.92 7.63 5.07
C ALA A 146 10.15 6.53 4.31
N THR A 147 9.67 6.86 3.11
CA THR A 147 8.95 5.93 2.23
C THR A 147 9.80 4.73 1.87
N ARG A 148 11.09 4.95 1.56
CA ARG A 148 12.04 3.87 1.30
C ARG A 148 12.09 2.88 2.47
N GLN A 149 12.23 3.40 3.69
CA GLN A 149 12.26 2.58 4.90
C GLN A 149 10.95 1.80 5.09
N HIS A 150 9.81 2.42 4.82
CA HIS A 150 8.51 1.75 4.85
C HIS A 150 8.41 0.61 3.86
N LEU A 151 8.75 0.83 2.59
CA LEU A 151 8.71 -0.19 1.52
C LEU A 151 9.61 -1.39 1.86
N GLN A 152 10.82 -1.15 2.35
CA GLN A 152 11.72 -2.21 2.82
C GLN A 152 11.13 -3.04 3.96
N ARG A 153 10.40 -2.39 4.89
CA ARG A 153 9.76 -3.07 6.01
C ARG A 153 8.51 -3.84 5.59
N LEU A 154 7.82 -3.41 4.54
CA LEU A 154 6.68 -4.13 3.97
C LEU A 154 7.09 -5.46 3.33
N GLU A 155 8.33 -5.62 2.87
CA GLU A 155 8.84 -6.93 2.43
C GLU A 155 8.84 -7.98 3.55
N LEU A 156 9.13 -7.56 4.78
CA LEU A 156 9.06 -8.45 5.95
C LEU A 156 7.62 -8.85 6.26
N VAL A 157 6.68 -7.90 6.10
CA VAL A 157 5.24 -8.16 6.23
C VAL A 157 4.80 -9.18 5.18
N ARG A 158 5.15 -8.98 3.90
CA ARG A 158 4.88 -9.93 2.82
C ARG A 158 5.43 -11.31 3.12
N ALA A 159 6.69 -11.41 3.53
CA ALA A 159 7.30 -12.70 3.88
C ALA A 159 6.51 -13.41 4.99
N SER A 160 6.00 -12.66 5.98
CA SER A 160 5.17 -13.22 7.05
C SER A 160 3.78 -13.68 6.58
N ILE A 161 3.18 -13.04 5.57
CA ILE A 161 1.94 -13.48 4.92
C ILE A 161 2.17 -14.83 4.22
N ILE A 162 3.23 -14.93 3.41
CA ILE A 162 3.57 -16.16 2.68
C ILE A 162 3.86 -17.31 3.64
N LYS A 163 4.56 -17.04 4.74
CA LYS A 163 4.88 -18.05 5.76
C LYS A 163 3.64 -18.63 6.45
N MET A 164 2.59 -17.84 6.69
CA MET A 164 1.33 -18.37 7.25
C MET A 164 0.65 -19.32 6.28
N LYS A 165 0.58 -18.97 4.99
CA LYS A 165 -0.07 -19.78 3.97
C LYS A 165 0.56 -21.17 3.83
N MET A 166 1.87 -21.30 4.04
CA MET A 166 2.58 -22.60 3.97
C MET A 166 2.43 -23.48 5.22
N ARG A 167 1.77 -22.99 6.28
CA ARG A 167 1.54 -23.76 7.53
C ARG A 167 0.13 -24.34 7.65
N ILE A 168 -0.75 -24.01 6.71
CA ILE A 168 -2.13 -24.49 6.60
C ILE A 168 -2.14 -25.51 5.45
#